data_AF-A0AAU1PSZ7-F1
#
_entry.id   AF-A0AAU1PSZ7-F1
#
_cell.length_a   1.000
_cell.length_b   1.000
_cell.length_c   1.000
_cell.angle_alpha   90.00
_cell.angle_beta   90.00
_cell.angle_gamma   90.00
#
_symmetry.space_group_name_H-M   'P 1'
#
loop_
_entity.id
_entity.type
_entity.pdbx_description
1 polymer ?
#
loop_
_entity_poly.entity_id
_entity_poly.type
_entity_poly.pdbx_seq_one_letter_code
_entity_poly.pdbx_strand_id
1 'polypeptide(L)'
;MKQDPGARALLMALPDVFPRVRHLRDEEVRDFAVELVAVLSDAAELNTDSGVQEVITAWGATARIKADPAQYGNALRPTQGDFGPVEVTA
;
A
#
# COMPACT_ATOMS: atom_id res chain seq x y z
N MET A 1 4.03 -22.54 10.05
CA MET A 1 4.88 -21.48 9.44
C MET A 1 6.01 -21.18 10.39
N LYS A 2 7.22 -21.68 10.10
CA LYS A 2 8.41 -21.49 10.96
C LYS A 2 8.81 -20.01 10.92
N GLN A 3 9.26 -19.48 12.05
CA GLN A 3 9.82 -18.14 12.14
C GLN A 3 11.05 -18.04 11.23
N ASP A 4 10.88 -17.42 10.06
CA ASP A 4 11.97 -17.07 9.17
C ASP A 4 12.64 -15.79 9.69
N PRO A 5 13.91 -15.85 10.14
CA PRO A 5 14.63 -14.68 10.61
C PRO A 5 14.71 -13.54 9.57
N GLY A 6 14.79 -13.88 8.28
CA GLY A 6 14.85 -12.93 7.18
C GLY A 6 13.54 -12.17 6.99
N ALA A 7 12.41 -12.88 7.00
CA ALA A 7 11.09 -12.25 6.92
C ALA A 7 10.85 -11.28 8.09
N ARG A 8 11.28 -11.67 9.30
CA ARG A 8 11.19 -10.80 10.48
C ARG A 8 12.10 -9.58 10.36
N ALA A 9 13.33 -9.74 9.89
CA ALA A 9 14.25 -8.63 9.68
C ALA A 9 13.69 -7.62 8.65
N LEU A 10 13.12 -8.11 7.55
CA LEU A 10 12.47 -7.26 6.54
C LEU A 10 11.31 -6.46 7.14
N LEU A 11 10.39 -7.12 7.85
CA LEU A 11 9.26 -6.43 8.49
C LEU A 11 9.69 -5.36 9.49
N MET A 12 10.79 -5.60 10.23
CA MET A 12 11.33 -4.62 11.15
C MET A 12 11.99 -3.43 10.43
N ALA A 13 12.59 -3.65 9.26
CA ALA A 13 13.27 -2.61 8.48
C ALA A 13 12.30 -1.75 7.65
N LEU A 14 11.12 -2.28 7.29
CA LEU A 14 10.17 -1.58 6.42
C LEU A 14 9.76 -0.19 6.94
N PRO A 15 9.45 0.02 8.24
CA PRO A 15 9.15 1.35 8.75
C PRO A 15 10.30 2.35 8.66
N ASP A 16 11.55 1.88 8.70
CA ASP A 16 12.73 2.75 8.60
C ASP A 16 12.97 3.19 7.14
N VAL A 17 12.80 2.27 6.20
CA VAL A 17 12.97 2.55 4.75
C VAL A 17 11.78 3.31 4.17
N PHE A 18 10.56 2.98 4.61
CA PHE A 18 9.32 3.58 4.14
C PHE A 18 8.52 4.17 5.31
N PRO A 19 8.91 5.33 5.87
CA PRO A 19 8.29 5.89 7.09
C PRO A 19 6.76 6.04 7.05
N ARG A 20 6.16 6.14 5.86
CA ARG A 20 4.71 6.25 5.69
C ARG A 20 3.96 4.98 6.11
N VAL A 21 4.60 3.80 6.08
CA VAL A 21 3.94 2.53 6.44
C VAL A 21 3.51 2.45 7.90
N ARG A 22 3.98 3.35 8.77
CA ARG A 22 3.50 3.47 10.17
C ARG A 22 2.01 3.79 10.30
N HIS A 23 1.37 4.24 9.20
CA HIS A 23 -0.07 4.50 9.13
C HIS A 23 -0.88 3.29 8.64
N LEU A 24 -0.21 2.18 8.32
CA LEU A 24 -0.83 0.92 7.96
C LEU A 24 -1.06 0.05 9.21
N ARG A 25 -2.01 -0.88 9.12
CA ARG A 25 -2.20 -1.95 10.12
C ARG A 25 -1.09 -3.00 9.95
N ASP A 26 -0.82 -3.78 11.00
CA ASP A 26 0.19 -4.84 10.95
C ASP A 26 -0.02 -5.84 9.80
N GLU A 27 -1.28 -6.15 9.49
CA GLU A 27 -1.65 -7.02 8.35
C GLU A 27 -1.25 -6.39 7.02
N GLU A 28 -1.51 -5.09 6.85
CA GLU A 28 -1.18 -4.35 5.63
C GLU A 28 0.34 -4.14 5.45
N VAL A 29 1.08 -3.99 6.54
CA VAL A 29 2.56 -3.99 6.48
C VAL A 29 3.07 -5.34 6.01
N ARG A 30 2.45 -6.45 6.45
CA ARG A 30 2.77 -7.79 5.98
C ARG A 30 2.41 -7.97 4.51
N ASP A 31 1.24 -7.52 4.08
CA ASP A 31 0.79 -7.59 2.68
C ASP A 31 1.73 -6.80 1.77
N PHE A 32 2.11 -5.57 2.16
CA PHE A 32 3.11 -4.79 1.45
C PHE A 32 4.47 -5.51 1.36
N ALA A 33 4.93 -6.13 2.45
CA ALA A 33 6.19 -6.88 2.43
C ALA A 33 6.16 -8.06 1.45
N VAL A 34 5.06 -8.80 1.42
CA VAL A 34 4.88 -9.94 0.52
C VAL A 34 4.85 -9.48 -0.94
N GLU A 35 4.06 -8.45 -1.24
CA GLU A 35 3.95 -7.91 -2.59
C GLU A 35 5.28 -7.32 -3.08
N LEU A 36 5.99 -6.56 -2.22
CA LEU A 36 7.29 -5.99 -2.53
C LEU A 36 8.34 -7.06 -2.86
N VAL A 37 8.40 -8.15 -2.08
CA VAL A 37 9.33 -9.27 -2.34
C VAL A 37 8.99 -9.99 -3.64
N ALA A 38 7.69 -10.15 -3.93
CA ALA A 38 7.26 -10.76 -5.19
C ALA A 38 7.70 -9.93 -6.39
N VAL A 39 7.40 -8.62 -6.41
CA VAL A 39 7.78 -7.77 -7.55
C VAL A 39 9.29 -7.53 -7.67
N LEU A 40 10.04 -7.57 -6.57
CA LEU A 40 11.51 -7.53 -6.62
C LEU A 40 12.09 -8.80 -7.23
N SER A 41 11.47 -9.95 -6.97
CA SER A 41 11.88 -11.22 -7.60
C SER A 41 11.57 -11.21 -9.10
N ASP A 42 10.37 -10.76 -9.48
CA ASP A 42 9.98 -10.62 -10.89
C ASP A 42 10.88 -9.61 -11.64
N ALA A 43 11.21 -8.48 -11.00
CA ALA A 43 12.11 -7.47 -11.57
C ALA A 43 13.50 -8.03 -11.89
N ALA A 44 14.03 -8.89 -11.01
CA ALA A 44 15.31 -9.56 -11.22
C ALA A 44 15.27 -10.54 -12.40
N GLU A 45 14.13 -11.19 -12.65
CA GLU A 45 13.95 -12.10 -13.79
C GLU A 45 13.73 -11.35 -15.11
N LEU A 46 12.94 -10.28 -15.06
CA LEU A 46 12.48 -9.53 -16.24
C LEU A 46 13.37 -8.33 -16.59
N ASN A 47 14.37 -8.00 -15.77
CA ASN A 47 15.23 -6.82 -15.87
C ASN A 47 14.43 -5.51 -16.00
N THR A 48 13.37 -5.36 -15.20
CA THR A 48 12.53 -4.15 -15.17
C THR A 48 12.05 -3.83 -13.76
N ASP A 49 12.21 -2.58 -13.34
CA ASP A 49 11.85 -2.12 -12.00
C ASP A 49 10.46 -1.47 -11.93
N SER A 50 9.73 -1.45 -13.06
CA SER A 50 8.43 -0.77 -13.16
C SER A 50 7.41 -1.25 -12.12
N GLY A 51 7.28 -2.57 -11.92
CA GLY A 51 6.39 -3.14 -10.91
C GLY A 51 6.76 -2.76 -9.48
N VAL A 52 8.07 -2.67 -9.18
CA VAL A 52 8.56 -2.25 -7.86
C VAL A 52 8.12 -0.80 -7.56
N GLN A 53 8.28 0.10 -8.54
CA GLN A 53 7.84 1.50 -8.40
C GLN A 53 6.34 1.63 -8.22
N GLU A 54 5.56 0.82 -8.95
CA GLU A 54 4.10 0.80 -8.84
C GLU A 54 3.65 0.39 -7.44
N VAL A 55 4.17 -0.72 -6.91
CA VAL A 55 3.83 -1.22 -5.56
C VAL A 55 4.18 -0.19 -4.48
N ILE A 56 5.38 0.38 -4.52
CA ILE A 56 5.79 1.43 -3.56
C ILE A 56 4.86 2.65 -3.64
N THR A 57 4.48 3.06 -4.85
CA THR A 57 3.59 4.20 -5.06
C THR A 57 2.18 3.91 -4.55
N ALA A 58 1.62 2.73 -4.86
CA ALA A 58 0.30 2.31 -4.45
C ALA A 58 0.17 2.22 -2.92
N TRP A 59 1.09 1.52 -2.25
CA TRP A 59 1.10 1.43 -0.79
C TRP A 59 1.38 2.77 -0.12
N GLY A 60 2.22 3.60 -0.73
CA GLY A 60 2.43 4.99 -0.30
C GLY A 60 1.15 5.83 -0.36
N ALA A 61 0.29 5.62 -1.37
CA ALA A 61 -1.00 6.29 -1.50
C ALA A 61 -2.00 5.80 -0.43
N THR A 62 -2.08 4.50 -0.20
CA THR A 62 -2.91 3.90 0.87
C THR A 62 -2.52 4.46 2.24
N ALA A 63 -1.22 4.44 2.56
CA ALA A 63 -0.71 4.98 3.81
C ALA A 63 -1.02 6.48 3.98
N ARG A 64 -0.95 7.26 2.90
CA ARG A 64 -1.29 8.69 2.92
C ARG A 64 -2.77 8.92 3.22
N ILE A 65 -3.68 8.17 2.58
CA ILE A 65 -5.12 8.27 2.86
C ILE A 65 -5.40 7.93 4.33
N LYS A 66 -4.76 6.88 4.85
CA LYS A 66 -4.93 6.45 6.25
C LYS A 66 -4.35 7.40 7.28
N ALA A 67 -3.34 8.19 6.91
CA ALA A 67 -2.75 9.21 7.78
C ALA A 67 -3.70 10.40 8.04
N ASP A 68 -4.69 10.61 7.19
CA ASP A 68 -5.68 11.68 7.30
C ASP A 68 -7.07 11.09 7.61
N PRO A 69 -7.60 11.25 8.85
CA PRO A 69 -8.90 10.69 9.23
C PRO A 69 -10.07 11.13 8.33
N ALA A 70 -10.03 12.35 7.78
CA ALA A 70 -11.08 12.83 6.89
C ALA A 70 -10.99 12.14 5.52
N GLN A 71 -9.78 12.00 4.96
CA GLN A 71 -9.59 11.24 3.72
C GLN A 71 -9.91 9.77 3.90
N TYR A 72 -9.50 9.16 5.02
CA TYR A 72 -9.81 7.77 5.31
C TYR A 72 -11.32 7.56 5.48
N GLY A 73 -12.00 8.45 6.20
CA GLY A 73 -13.46 8.43 6.33
C GLY A 73 -14.15 8.51 4.97
N ASN A 74 -13.68 9.40 4.08
CA ASN A 74 -14.19 9.49 2.72
C ASN A 74 -13.90 8.24 1.88
N ALA A 75 -12.72 7.64 2.01
CA ALA A 75 -12.34 6.43 1.27
C ALA A 75 -13.15 5.19 1.69
N LEU A 76 -13.67 5.16 2.91
CA LEU A 76 -14.57 4.10 3.39
C LEU A 76 -16.03 4.29 2.94
N ARG A 77 -16.38 5.44 2.35
CA ARG A 77 -17.74 5.66 1.86
C ARG A 77 -18.05 4.71 0.70
N PRO A 78 -19.32 4.28 0.56
CA PRO A 78 -19.75 3.53 -0.61
C PRO A 78 -19.38 4.26 -1.90
N THR A 79 -18.76 3.55 -2.83
CA THR A 79 -18.40 4.06 -4.17
C THR A 79 -19.49 3.79 -5.21
N GLN A 80 -20.59 3.17 -4.80
CA GLN A 80 -21.75 2.86 -5.64
C GLN A 80 -23.03 3.26 -4.89
N GLY A 81 -24.01 3.77 -5.65
CA GLY A 81 -25.29 4.26 -5.12
C GLY A 81 -25.77 5.52 -5.84
N ASP A 82 -26.90 6.05 -5.40
CA ASP A 82 -27.38 7.38 -5.80
C ASP A 82 -26.63 8.45 -4.98
N PHE A 83 -25.90 9.31 -5.69
CA PHE A 83 -25.13 10.41 -5.09
C PHE A 83 -25.80 11.78 -5.27
N GLY A 84 -27.07 11.78 -5.67
CA GLY A 84 -27.82 12.97 -6.01
C GLY A 84 -27.74 13.33 -7.49
N PRO A 85 -28.56 14.31 -7.93
CA PRO A 85 -28.57 14.76 -9.31
C PRO A 85 -27.22 15.36 -9.71
N VAL A 86 -26.73 15.01 -10.90
CA VAL A 86 -25.53 15.60 -11.48
C VAL A 86 -25.86 17.01 -11.96
N GLU A 87 -25.28 18.02 -11.32
CA GLU A 87 -25.31 19.39 -11.84
C GLU A 87 -24.39 19.47 -13.06
N VAL A 88 -24.99 19.57 -14.25
CA VAL A 88 -24.24 19.82 -15.49
C VAL A 88 -24.24 21.32 -15.73
N THR A 89 -23.10 21.96 -15.46
CA THR A 89 -22.89 23.35 -15.86
C THR A 89 -22.66 23.40 -17.37
N ALA A 90 -23.51 24.14 -18.08
CA ALA A 90 -23.43 24.35 -19.53
C ALA A 90 -22.27 25.29 -19.94
#